data_AF-A0A816A2C4-F1
#
_entry.id   AF-A0A816A2C4-F1
#
_cell.length_a   1.000
_cell.length_b   1.000
_cell.length_c   1.000
_cell.angle_alpha   90.00
_cell.angle_beta   90.00
_cell.angle_gamma   90.00
#
_symmetry.space_group_name_H-M   'P 1'
#
loop_
_entity.id
_entity.type
_entity.pdbx_description
1 polymer ?
#
loop_
_entity_poly.entity_id
_entity_poly.type
_entity_poly.pdbx_seq_one_letter_code
_entity_poly.pdbx_strand_id
1 'polypeptide(L)'
;MNQIGPYLSTTIPTAVSIAIGTIQCVESAKRAGDFYPIREAMFADGVGTIIASLFGSFLGMTVYIGHPAFKRMGARQAYSVINCLTYLLLCFFGIIPLVLKIITVTSVNPVLIFIGTFICAETLAITPPRHYPAFLLGLTPVIADWAQSTIISSVSAAYANFTITNVDFTLNVTSQITGFSYSGLSNLAGGSLLQCIFLTTILIYMIDRKFIRAAVWAFFAGLLSIFGLIHSSNVGVLYEKNDEGWRFSVGYATMIGLFMLLEIAQRWHLILGPEVEPDDLSSEEWAEWNRQKQLHEINESNQDT
;
A
#
# COMPACT_ATOMS: atom_id res chain seq x y z
N MET A 1 -30.96 2.06 0.21
CA MET A 1 -29.82 1.26 -0.30
C MET A 1 -29.12 1.90 -1.50
N ASN A 2 -29.81 2.66 -2.37
CA ASN A 2 -29.19 3.33 -3.54
C ASN A 2 -28.10 4.39 -3.22
N GLN A 3 -27.97 4.82 -1.96
CA GLN A 3 -26.89 5.73 -1.54
C GLN A 3 -25.67 5.02 -0.96
N ILE A 4 -25.74 3.72 -0.61
CA ILE A 4 -24.64 3.02 0.08
C ILE A 4 -23.72 2.32 -0.94
N GLY A 5 -24.28 1.81 -2.04
CA GLY A 5 -23.56 1.09 -3.09
C GLY A 5 -22.29 1.81 -3.59
N PRO A 6 -22.36 3.11 -3.93
CA PRO A 6 -21.20 3.86 -4.39
C PRO A 6 -20.08 4.07 -3.34
N TYR A 7 -20.39 3.95 -2.04
CA TYR A 7 -19.38 4.09 -0.99
C TYR A 7 -18.76 2.75 -0.60
N LEU A 8 -19.44 1.63 -0.80
CA LEU A 8 -18.90 0.29 -0.52
C LEU A 8 -17.64 -0.01 -1.33
N SER A 9 -17.59 0.49 -2.57
CA SER A 9 -16.46 0.31 -3.49
C SER A 9 -15.15 0.91 -2.97
N THR A 10 -15.20 2.02 -2.25
CA THR A 10 -14.03 2.67 -1.63
C THR A 10 -13.84 2.26 -0.18
N THR A 11 -14.93 2.01 0.55
CA THR A 11 -14.89 1.64 1.98
C THR A 11 -14.27 0.27 2.20
N ILE A 12 -14.61 -0.74 1.38
CA ILE A 12 -14.10 -2.11 1.56
C ILE A 12 -12.57 -2.16 1.37
N PRO A 13 -11.99 -1.67 0.27
CA PRO A 13 -10.53 -1.62 0.11
C PRO A 13 -9.84 -0.86 1.24
N THR A 14 -10.38 0.31 1.62
CA THR A 14 -9.82 1.14 2.69
C THR A 14 -9.82 0.39 4.03
N ALA A 15 -10.92 -0.30 4.37
CA ALA A 15 -11.01 -1.08 5.60
C ALA A 15 -9.99 -2.24 5.63
N VAL A 16 -9.77 -2.91 4.49
CA VAL A 16 -8.74 -3.96 4.36
C VAL A 16 -7.34 -3.37 4.56
N SER A 17 -7.04 -2.22 3.95
CA SER A 17 -5.76 -1.53 4.13
C SER A 17 -5.52 -1.12 5.58
N ILE A 18 -6.56 -0.62 6.28
CA ILE A 18 -6.50 -0.27 7.70
C ILE A 18 -6.21 -1.50 8.57
N ALA A 19 -6.90 -2.61 8.32
CA ALA A 19 -6.68 -3.86 9.05
C ALA A 19 -5.23 -4.36 8.90
N ILE A 20 -4.67 -4.25 7.70
CA ILE A 20 -3.26 -4.57 7.42
C ILE A 20 -2.33 -3.58 8.14
N GLY A 21 -2.67 -2.29 8.14
CA GLY A 21 -1.94 -1.26 8.90
C GLY A 21 -1.87 -1.56 10.40
N THR A 22 -2.97 -2.03 10.99
CA THR A 22 -2.99 -2.46 12.39
C THR A 22 -2.07 -3.65 12.65
N ILE A 23 -2.03 -4.64 11.75
CA ILE A 23 -1.10 -5.76 11.85
C ILE A 23 0.35 -5.28 11.77
N GLN A 24 0.66 -4.36 10.84
CA GLN A 24 1.99 -3.76 10.69
C GLN A 24 2.42 -3.00 11.95
N CYS A 25 1.51 -2.24 12.57
CA CYS A 25 1.81 -1.52 13.81
C CYS A 25 2.09 -2.48 14.98
N VAL A 26 1.35 -3.58 15.08
CA VAL A 26 1.59 -4.60 16.11
C VAL A 26 2.95 -5.28 15.91
N GLU A 27 3.33 -5.60 14.66
CA GLU A 27 4.63 -6.18 14.35
C GLU A 27 5.78 -5.18 14.62
N SER A 28 5.58 -3.92 14.28
CA SER A 28 6.51 -2.83 14.61
C SER A 28 6.69 -2.68 16.13
N ALA A 29 5.60 -2.78 16.91
CA ALA A 29 5.66 -2.75 18.37
C ALA A 29 6.40 -3.97 18.96
N LYS A 30 6.19 -5.16 18.39
CA LYS A 30 6.89 -6.39 18.77
C LYS A 30 8.40 -6.25 18.62
N ARG A 31 8.85 -5.64 17.52
CA ARG A 31 10.28 -5.35 17.27
C ARG A 31 10.85 -4.31 18.24
N ALA A 32 10.02 -3.39 18.73
CA ALA A 32 10.39 -2.47 19.80
C ALA A 32 10.40 -3.13 21.21
N GLY A 33 10.11 -4.44 21.30
CA GLY A 33 10.14 -5.22 22.54
C GLY A 33 8.80 -5.33 23.29
N ASP A 34 7.70 -4.81 22.72
CA ASP A 34 6.36 -4.89 23.33
C ASP A 34 5.46 -5.86 22.56
N PHE A 35 5.04 -6.94 23.21
CA PHE A 35 4.21 -7.99 22.59
C PHE A 35 2.72 -7.72 22.82
N TYR A 36 1.98 -7.48 21.74
CA TYR A 36 0.53 -7.30 21.78
C TYR A 36 -0.19 -8.39 20.97
N PRO A 37 -1.31 -8.95 21.47
CA PRO A 37 -2.12 -9.89 20.70
C PRO A 37 -2.77 -9.20 19.49
N ILE A 38 -2.46 -9.68 18.29
CA ILE A 38 -3.00 -9.12 17.03
C ILE A 38 -4.53 -9.07 17.04
N ARG A 39 -5.19 -10.13 17.52
CA ARG A 39 -6.66 -10.23 17.55
C ARG A 39 -7.30 -9.15 18.42
N GLU A 40 -6.70 -8.86 19.57
CA GLU A 40 -7.19 -7.84 20.50
C GLU A 40 -6.98 -6.44 19.92
N ALA A 41 -5.81 -6.20 19.31
CA ALA A 41 -5.51 -4.93 18.64
C ALA A 41 -6.49 -4.66 17.48
N MET A 42 -6.74 -5.66 16.63
CA MET A 42 -7.71 -5.54 15.53
C MET A 42 -9.15 -5.35 16.03
N PHE A 43 -9.53 -6.01 17.11
CA PHE A 43 -10.86 -5.85 17.71
C PHE A 43 -11.04 -4.43 18.26
N ALA A 44 -10.04 -3.92 19.00
CA ALA A 44 -10.05 -2.55 19.53
C ALA A 44 -10.11 -1.51 18.41
N ASP A 45 -9.40 -1.73 17.31
CA ASP A 45 -9.40 -0.88 16.12
C ASP A 45 -10.79 -0.82 15.46
N GLY A 46 -11.40 -1.98 15.21
CA GLY A 46 -12.73 -2.07 14.63
C GLY A 46 -13.82 -1.43 15.51
N VAL A 47 -13.78 -1.69 16.82
CA VAL A 47 -14.70 -1.05 17.78
C VAL A 47 -14.49 0.46 17.83
N GLY A 48 -13.24 0.91 17.83
CA GLY A 48 -12.89 2.34 17.79
C GLY A 48 -13.44 3.01 16.53
N THR A 49 -13.35 2.35 15.38
CA THR A 49 -13.91 2.83 14.11
C THR A 49 -15.44 2.93 14.16
N ILE A 50 -16.13 1.92 14.73
CA ILE A 50 -17.58 1.95 14.90
C ILE A 50 -17.98 3.13 15.80
N ILE A 51 -17.34 3.29 16.96
CA ILE A 51 -17.63 4.41 17.88
C ILE A 51 -17.38 5.74 17.16
N ALA A 52 -16.24 5.92 16.51
CA ALA A 52 -15.92 7.15 15.80
C ALA A 52 -16.95 7.48 14.70
N SER A 53 -17.43 6.47 13.96
CA SER A 53 -18.47 6.67 12.95
C SER A 53 -19.81 7.13 13.53
N LEU A 54 -20.18 6.68 14.73
CA LEU A 54 -21.39 7.16 15.43
C LEU A 54 -21.30 8.64 15.80
N PHE A 55 -20.09 9.15 16.00
CA PHE A 55 -19.81 10.57 16.24
C PHE A 55 -19.51 11.37 14.96
N GLY A 56 -19.73 10.78 13.77
CA GLY A 56 -19.60 11.47 12.48
C GLY A 56 -18.23 11.38 11.81
N SER A 57 -17.33 10.49 12.28
CA SER A 57 -16.10 10.21 11.54
C SER A 57 -16.38 9.42 10.27
N PHE A 58 -15.87 9.90 9.14
CA PHE A 58 -15.90 9.19 7.86
C PHE A 58 -14.60 8.41 7.59
N LEU A 59 -13.57 8.61 8.42
CA LEU A 59 -12.29 7.90 8.32
C LEU A 59 -12.28 6.73 9.30
N GLY A 60 -11.74 5.60 8.85
CA GLY A 60 -11.46 4.47 9.73
C GLY A 60 -10.29 4.80 10.66
N MET A 61 -10.38 4.30 11.90
CA MET A 61 -9.29 4.40 12.87
C MET A 61 -8.26 3.31 12.59
N THR A 62 -7.06 3.43 13.15
CA THR A 62 -6.03 2.38 13.11
C THR A 62 -5.12 2.50 14.32
N VAL A 63 -4.37 1.45 14.64
CA VAL A 63 -3.35 1.49 15.68
C VAL A 63 -2.24 2.47 15.28
N TYR A 64 -1.73 3.20 16.26
CA TYR A 64 -0.77 4.26 16.01
C TYR A 64 0.62 3.72 15.66
N ILE A 65 1.12 4.07 14.47
CA ILE A 65 2.42 3.59 13.93
C ILE A 65 3.64 4.07 14.71
N GLY A 66 3.58 5.25 15.36
CA GLY A 66 4.73 5.84 16.04
C GLY A 66 5.06 5.23 17.41
N HIS A 67 4.48 4.09 17.77
CA HIS A 67 4.79 3.37 19.03
C HIS A 67 6.30 3.16 19.24
N PRO A 68 7.09 2.63 18.28
CA PRO A 68 8.53 2.47 18.47
C PRO A 68 9.27 3.79 18.71
N ALA A 69 8.87 4.85 18.00
CA ALA A 69 9.48 6.16 18.14
C ALA A 69 9.26 6.74 19.55
N PHE A 70 8.03 6.71 20.05
CA PHE A 70 7.71 7.16 21.41
C PHE A 70 8.35 6.29 22.48
N LYS A 71 8.40 4.97 22.25
CA LYS A 71 9.07 4.03 23.17
C LYS A 71 10.55 4.34 23.30
N ARG A 72 11.27 4.65 22.20
CA ARG A 72 12.67 5.08 22.23
C ARG A 72 12.90 6.37 23.02
N MET A 73 11.89 7.24 23.09
CA MET A 73 11.93 8.47 23.92
C MET A 73 11.54 8.23 25.39
N GLY A 74 11.34 6.97 25.80
CA GLY A 74 10.98 6.61 27.18
C GLY A 74 9.49 6.78 27.50
N ALA A 75 8.63 6.99 26.50
CA ALA A 75 7.19 7.09 26.73
C ALA A 75 6.62 5.76 27.25
N ARG A 76 5.65 5.86 28.18
CA ARG A 76 4.92 4.73 28.78
C ARG A 76 3.42 4.92 28.55
N GLN A 77 2.59 4.01 29.08
CA GLN A 77 1.14 4.01 28.89
C GLN A 77 0.44 5.35 29.23
N ALA A 78 0.94 6.06 30.24
CA ALA A 78 0.40 7.37 30.64
C ALA A 78 0.47 8.41 29.52
N TYR A 79 1.47 8.33 28.63
CA TYR A 79 1.61 9.23 27.49
C TYR A 79 0.39 9.18 26.58
N SER A 80 -0.08 7.98 26.24
CA SER A 80 -1.26 7.78 25.38
C SER A 80 -2.54 8.29 26.03
N VAL A 81 -2.71 8.06 27.34
CA VAL A 81 -3.89 8.52 28.10
C VAL A 81 -3.92 10.05 28.19
N ILE A 82 -2.77 10.68 28.52
CA ILE A 82 -2.66 12.13 28.61
C ILE A 82 -2.91 12.77 27.24
N ASN A 83 -2.38 12.19 26.15
CA ASN A 83 -2.66 12.68 24.80
C ASN A 83 -4.15 12.61 24.49
N CYS A 84 -4.80 11.47 24.73
CA CYS A 84 -6.24 11.30 24.50
C CYS A 84 -7.06 12.34 25.28
N LEU A 85 -6.78 12.51 26.58
CA LEU A 85 -7.45 13.51 27.42
C LEU A 85 -7.18 14.94 26.95
N THR A 86 -5.95 15.23 26.53
CA THR A 86 -5.58 16.56 26.02
C THR A 86 -6.35 16.87 24.74
N TYR A 87 -6.38 15.97 23.76
CA TYR A 87 -7.17 16.15 22.54
C TYR A 87 -8.66 16.29 22.84
N LEU A 88 -9.18 15.50 23.77
CA LEU A 88 -10.58 15.60 24.21
C LEU A 88 -10.88 17.01 24.71
N LEU A 89 -10.08 17.54 25.65
CA LEU A 89 -10.26 18.88 26.19
C LEU A 89 -10.12 19.95 25.11
N LEU A 90 -9.08 19.88 24.26
CA LEU A 90 -8.88 20.83 23.16
C LEU A 90 -10.06 20.85 22.18
N CYS A 91 -10.66 19.69 21.89
CA CYS A 91 -11.87 19.59 21.07
C CYS A 91 -13.11 20.14 21.79
N PHE A 92 -13.32 19.80 23.07
CA PHE A 92 -14.44 20.30 23.87
C PHE A 92 -14.44 21.83 24.01
N PHE A 93 -13.27 22.44 24.15
CA PHE A 93 -13.12 23.89 24.22
C PHE A 93 -13.04 24.58 22.84
N GLY A 94 -13.11 23.83 21.74
CA GLY A 94 -13.05 24.39 20.39
C GLY A 94 -11.71 25.03 20.02
N ILE A 95 -10.63 24.62 20.68
CA ILE A 95 -9.28 25.17 20.46
C ILE A 95 -8.69 24.65 19.15
N ILE A 96 -8.98 23.39 18.77
CA ILE A 96 -8.45 22.79 17.54
C ILE A 96 -8.82 23.60 16.28
N PRO A 97 -10.10 23.99 16.03
CA PRO A 97 -10.45 24.88 14.92
C PRO A 97 -9.70 26.22 14.91
N LEU A 98 -9.44 26.80 16.09
CA LEU A 98 -8.68 28.05 16.21
C LEU A 98 -7.22 27.85 15.76
N VAL A 99 -6.59 26.75 16.18
CA VAL A 99 -5.23 26.39 15.78
C VAL A 99 -5.15 26.11 14.28
N LEU A 100 -6.12 25.39 13.70
CA LEU A 100 -6.18 25.11 12.26
C LEU A 100 -6.38 26.37 11.41
N LYS A 101 -6.90 27.47 11.98
CA LYS A 101 -6.95 28.77 11.28
C LYS A 101 -5.57 29.42 11.18
N ILE A 102 -4.68 29.15 12.13
CA ILE A 102 -3.31 29.68 12.17
C ILE A 102 -2.39 28.80 11.32
N ILE A 103 -2.54 27.48 11.41
CA ILE A 103 -1.74 26.52 10.64
C ILE A 103 -2.31 26.42 9.23
N THR A 104 -1.62 27.03 8.27
CA THR A 104 -1.97 26.89 6.85
C THR A 104 -1.73 25.46 6.36
N VAL A 105 -2.57 24.98 5.44
CA VAL A 105 -2.43 23.64 4.83
C VAL A 105 -1.04 23.44 4.22
N THR A 106 -0.46 24.49 3.65
CA THR A 106 0.88 24.48 3.05
C THR A 106 1.97 24.11 4.07
N SER A 107 1.78 24.42 5.35
CA SER A 107 2.73 24.09 6.42
C SER A 107 2.71 22.61 6.80
N VAL A 108 1.62 21.89 6.51
CA VAL A 108 1.47 20.46 6.83
C VAL A 108 2.17 19.58 5.79
N ASN A 109 2.26 20.02 4.53
CA ASN A 109 2.83 19.24 3.44
C ASN A 109 4.26 18.74 3.69
N PRO A 110 5.21 19.55 4.20
CA PRO A 110 6.56 19.06 4.50
C PRO A 110 6.61 17.97 5.58
N VAL A 111 5.68 18.03 6.55
CA VAL A 111 5.58 17.02 7.61
C VAL A 111 5.19 15.66 7.02
N LEU A 112 4.27 15.64 6.04
CA LEU A 112 3.87 14.41 5.35
C LEU A 112 5.02 13.80 4.54
N ILE A 113 5.84 14.63 3.87
CA ILE A 113 7.04 14.17 3.16
C ILE A 113 8.04 13.54 4.12
N PHE A 114 8.26 14.17 5.28
CA PHE A 114 9.16 13.66 6.31
C PHE A 114 8.67 12.30 6.84
N ILE A 115 7.40 12.19 7.20
CA ILE A 115 6.80 10.94 7.70
C ILE A 115 6.86 9.84 6.64
N GLY A 116 6.49 10.13 5.39
CA GLY A 116 6.56 9.17 4.30
C GLY A 116 7.98 8.65 4.04
N THR A 117 8.96 9.56 4.06
CA THR A 117 10.38 9.19 3.92
C THR A 117 10.85 8.30 5.07
N PHE A 118 10.44 8.61 6.31
CA PHE A 118 10.78 7.82 7.49
C PHE A 118 10.19 6.41 7.43
N ILE A 119 8.92 6.26 7.01
CA ILE A 119 8.26 4.96 6.83
C ILE A 119 8.99 4.13 5.75
N CYS A 120 9.36 4.75 4.63
CA CYS A 120 10.13 4.09 3.58
C CYS A 120 11.51 3.63 4.09
N ALA A 121 12.20 4.49 4.84
CA ALA A 121 13.50 4.17 5.42
C ALA A 121 13.42 3.00 6.42
N GLU A 122 12.41 3.02 7.31
CA GLU A 122 12.17 1.94 8.27
C GLU A 122 11.81 0.64 7.55
N THR A 123 10.99 0.70 6.50
CA THR A 123 10.62 -0.47 5.69
C THR A 123 11.84 -1.06 4.98
N LEU A 124 12.71 -0.23 4.41
CA LEU A 124 13.94 -0.70 3.75
C LEU A 124 14.93 -1.29 4.75
N ALA A 125 15.06 -0.70 5.95
CA ALA A 125 15.96 -1.19 6.98
C ALA A 125 15.66 -2.64 7.39
N ILE A 126 14.37 -3.00 7.43
CA ILE A 126 13.91 -4.33 7.84
C ILE A 126 13.77 -5.33 6.69
N THR A 127 13.96 -4.90 5.45
CA THR A 127 13.71 -5.70 4.26
C THR A 127 15.04 -6.21 3.69
N PRO A 128 15.17 -7.51 3.36
CA PRO A 128 16.36 -8.01 2.69
C PRO A 128 16.68 -7.23 1.41
N PRO A 129 17.96 -6.90 1.12
CA PRO A 129 18.33 -6.12 -0.06
C PRO A 129 17.83 -6.68 -1.40
N ARG A 130 17.69 -8.01 -1.51
CA ARG A 130 17.12 -8.69 -2.68
C ARG A 130 15.68 -8.28 -3.00
N HIS A 131 14.91 -7.82 -2.01
CA HIS A 131 13.50 -7.44 -2.17
C HIS A 131 13.31 -5.93 -2.44
N TYR A 132 14.38 -5.13 -2.50
CA TYR A 132 14.29 -3.71 -2.84
C TYR A 132 13.59 -3.42 -4.18
N PRO A 133 13.79 -4.21 -5.25
CA PRO A 133 13.02 -4.02 -6.48
C PRO A 133 11.51 -4.21 -6.28
N ALA A 134 11.11 -5.13 -5.39
CA ALA A 134 9.70 -5.34 -5.07
C ALA A 134 9.09 -4.16 -4.31
N PHE A 135 9.84 -3.61 -3.36
CA PHE A 135 9.47 -2.38 -2.66
C PHE A 135 9.25 -1.21 -3.63
N LEU A 136 10.20 -0.98 -4.55
CA LEU A 136 10.10 0.10 -5.54
C LEU A 136 8.93 -0.10 -6.50
N LEU A 137 8.71 -1.32 -7.00
CA LEU A 137 7.53 -1.62 -7.83
C LEU A 137 6.23 -1.39 -7.04
N GLY A 138 6.22 -1.76 -5.76
CA GLY A 138 5.10 -1.59 -4.85
C GLY A 138 4.66 -0.13 -4.69
N LEU A 139 5.57 0.84 -4.83
CA LEU A 139 5.21 2.27 -4.76
C LEU A 139 4.54 2.80 -6.03
N THR A 140 4.69 2.11 -7.16
CA THR A 140 4.21 2.60 -8.46
C THR A 140 2.69 2.83 -8.56
N PRO A 141 1.80 1.97 -8.02
CA PRO A 141 0.35 2.20 -8.10
C PRO A 141 -0.10 3.46 -7.36
N VAL A 142 0.47 3.74 -6.18
CA VAL A 142 0.14 4.93 -5.38
C VAL A 142 0.68 6.20 -6.05
N ILE A 143 1.86 6.14 -6.67
CA ILE A 143 2.37 7.27 -7.47
C ILE A 143 1.46 7.53 -8.68
N ALA A 144 0.98 6.47 -9.33
CA ALA A 144 0.05 6.59 -10.45
C ALA A 144 -1.30 7.22 -10.04
N ASP A 145 -1.83 6.81 -8.88
CA ASP A 145 -3.05 7.36 -8.29
C ASP A 145 -2.92 8.84 -7.91
N TRP A 146 -1.80 9.20 -7.27
CA TRP A 146 -1.47 10.61 -7.01
C TRP A 146 -1.34 11.43 -8.31
N ALA A 147 -0.66 10.88 -9.32
CA ALA A 147 -0.48 11.57 -10.61
C ALA A 147 -1.82 11.75 -11.33
N GLN A 148 -2.65 10.70 -11.40
CA GLN A 148 -3.97 10.76 -12.03
C GLN A 148 -4.86 11.79 -11.33
N SER A 149 -4.98 11.72 -10.00
CA SER A 149 -5.83 12.63 -9.22
C SER A 149 -5.36 14.08 -9.34
N THR A 150 -4.06 14.33 -9.33
CA THR A 150 -3.49 15.69 -9.50
C THR A 150 -3.77 16.24 -10.90
N ILE A 151 -3.60 15.44 -11.96
CA ILE A 151 -3.88 15.85 -13.34
C ILE A 151 -5.36 16.20 -13.50
N ILE A 152 -6.28 15.30 -13.10
CA ILE A 152 -7.72 15.52 -13.23
C ILE A 152 -8.15 16.76 -12.44
N SER A 153 -7.73 16.86 -11.18
CA SER A 153 -8.13 17.96 -10.30
C SER A 153 -7.63 19.31 -10.83
N SER A 154 -6.38 19.39 -11.26
CA SER A 154 -5.79 20.63 -11.79
C SER A 154 -6.48 21.08 -13.07
N VAL A 155 -6.77 20.14 -13.97
CA VAL A 155 -7.44 20.46 -15.23
C VAL A 155 -8.89 20.87 -14.98
N SER A 156 -9.64 20.14 -14.16
CA SER A 156 -11.02 20.50 -13.81
C SER A 156 -11.13 21.89 -13.18
N ALA A 157 -10.19 22.27 -12.32
CA ALA A 157 -10.12 23.59 -11.72
C ALA A 157 -9.81 24.69 -12.76
N ALA A 158 -8.92 24.43 -13.72
CA ALA A 158 -8.63 25.36 -14.80
C ALA A 158 -9.85 25.61 -15.70
N TYR A 159 -10.62 24.56 -16.02
CA TYR A 159 -11.86 24.67 -16.82
C TYR A 159 -12.99 25.39 -16.08
N ALA A 160 -13.14 25.19 -14.77
CA ALA A 160 -14.17 25.87 -13.98
C ALA A 160 -14.04 27.41 -14.02
N ASN A 161 -12.82 27.93 -14.24
CA ASN A 161 -12.56 29.36 -14.37
C ASN A 161 -12.87 29.92 -15.77
N PHE A 162 -13.15 29.06 -16.76
CA PHE A 162 -13.49 29.44 -18.13
C PHE A 162 -14.99 29.27 -18.37
N THR A 163 -15.79 30.19 -17.84
CA THR A 163 -17.24 30.23 -18.09
C THR A 163 -17.54 31.27 -19.17
N ILE A 164 -17.89 30.80 -20.37
CA ILE A 164 -18.54 31.65 -21.40
C ILE A 164 -20.05 31.44 -21.26
N THR A 165 -20.80 32.51 -21.04
CA THR A 165 -22.25 32.47 -20.93
C THR A 165 -22.87 31.83 -22.17
N ASN A 166 -23.72 30.81 -21.98
CA ASN A 166 -24.43 30.05 -23.04
C ASN A 166 -23.57 29.13 -23.93
N VAL A 167 -22.38 28.72 -23.47
CA VAL A 167 -21.61 27.66 -24.15
C VAL A 167 -21.25 26.56 -23.15
N ASP A 168 -21.88 25.39 -23.29
CA ASP A 168 -21.51 24.19 -22.55
C ASP A 168 -20.25 23.56 -23.17
N PHE A 169 -19.09 23.85 -22.61
CA PHE A 169 -17.86 23.14 -22.94
C PHE A 169 -17.83 21.78 -22.21
N THR A 170 -18.33 20.74 -22.87
CA THR A 170 -18.05 19.36 -22.44
C THR A 170 -16.70 18.93 -23.02
N LEU A 171 -15.61 19.24 -22.31
CA LEU A 171 -14.28 18.84 -22.74
C LEU A 171 -13.88 17.53 -22.06
N ASN A 172 -13.82 16.45 -22.84
CA ASN A 172 -13.24 15.19 -22.38
C ASN A 172 -11.71 15.36 -22.31
N VAL A 173 -11.24 15.92 -21.20
CA VAL A 173 -9.81 16.18 -20.89
C VAL A 173 -8.95 14.95 -21.20
N THR A 174 -9.48 13.77 -20.88
CA THR A 174 -8.87 12.47 -21.04
C THR A 174 -8.43 12.17 -22.48
N SER A 175 -9.22 12.56 -23.48
CA SER A 175 -8.90 12.29 -24.89
C SER A 175 -7.87 13.27 -25.48
N GLN A 176 -7.57 14.36 -24.77
CA GLN A 176 -6.63 15.40 -25.20
C GLN A 176 -5.23 15.23 -24.59
N ILE A 177 -5.06 14.30 -23.65
CA ILE A 177 -3.75 13.98 -23.07
C ILE A 177 -2.95 13.18 -24.11
N THR A 178 -2.11 13.88 -24.87
CA THR A 178 -1.18 13.31 -25.84
C THR A 178 0.23 13.34 -25.27
N GLY A 179 0.85 12.16 -25.07
CA GLY A 179 2.23 12.07 -24.57
C GLY A 179 2.51 10.83 -23.71
N PHE A 180 1.48 10.24 -23.13
CA PHE A 180 1.56 8.95 -22.44
C PHE A 180 0.18 8.26 -22.44
N SER A 181 0.13 6.97 -22.13
CA SER A 181 -1.13 6.24 -22.03
C SER A 181 -1.87 6.63 -20.74
N TYR A 182 -2.86 7.53 -20.86
CA TYR A 182 -3.72 7.88 -19.74
C TYR A 182 -4.53 6.67 -19.24
N SER A 183 -5.00 5.81 -20.14
CA SER A 183 -5.70 4.58 -19.76
C SER A 183 -4.80 3.66 -18.92
N GLY A 184 -3.53 3.53 -19.30
CA GLY A 184 -2.54 2.80 -18.51
C GLY A 184 -2.33 3.40 -17.12
N LEU A 185 -2.22 4.74 -17.02
CA LEU A 185 -2.12 5.43 -15.74
C LEU A 185 -3.37 5.20 -14.86
N SER A 186 -4.56 5.33 -15.45
CA SER A 186 -5.84 5.10 -14.76
C SER A 186 -5.98 3.66 -14.27
N ASN A 187 -5.55 2.69 -15.07
CA ASN A 187 -5.60 1.29 -14.70
C ASN A 187 -4.54 0.94 -13.64
N LEU A 188 -3.42 1.66 -13.59
CA LEU A 188 -2.41 1.47 -12.55
C LEU A 188 -2.81 2.14 -11.22
N ALA A 189 -3.60 3.21 -11.29
CA ALA A 189 -4.14 3.94 -10.15
C ALA A 189 -5.36 3.24 -9.50
N GLY A 190 -6.19 2.56 -10.29
CA GLY A 190 -7.41 1.91 -9.82
C GLY A 190 -7.16 0.87 -8.73
N GLY A 191 -7.60 1.14 -7.51
CA GLY A 191 -7.37 0.25 -6.36
C GLY A 191 -5.91 0.22 -5.88
N SER A 192 -5.19 1.34 -6.05
CA SER A 192 -3.76 1.50 -5.76
C SER A 192 -3.29 0.80 -4.49
N LEU A 193 -3.97 0.99 -3.36
CA LEU A 193 -3.59 0.38 -2.08
C LEU A 193 -3.56 -1.16 -2.11
N LEU A 194 -4.62 -1.79 -2.64
CA LEU A 194 -4.65 -3.25 -2.78
C LEU A 194 -3.62 -3.70 -3.82
N GLN A 195 -3.53 -2.97 -4.93
CA GLN A 195 -2.60 -3.29 -6.00
C GLN A 195 -1.14 -3.26 -5.55
N CYS A 196 -0.74 -2.31 -4.70
CA CYS A 196 0.58 -2.27 -4.06
C CYS A 196 0.89 -3.59 -3.34
N ILE A 197 -0.07 -4.07 -2.54
CA ILE A 197 0.09 -5.29 -1.74
C ILE A 197 0.26 -6.49 -2.68
N PHE A 198 -0.67 -6.70 -3.60
CA PHE A 198 -0.64 -7.86 -4.50
C PHE A 198 0.60 -7.86 -5.41
N LEU A 199 0.94 -6.73 -6.05
CA LEU A 199 2.12 -6.64 -6.93
C LEU A 199 3.42 -6.87 -6.16
N THR A 200 3.56 -6.27 -4.98
CA THR A 200 4.75 -6.45 -4.14
C THR A 200 4.89 -7.90 -3.71
N THR A 201 3.81 -8.53 -3.25
CA THR A 201 3.83 -9.92 -2.79
C THR A 201 4.13 -10.91 -3.91
N ILE A 202 3.52 -10.73 -5.10
CA ILE A 202 3.81 -11.57 -6.27
C ILE A 202 5.30 -11.44 -6.65
N LEU A 203 5.84 -10.22 -6.68
CA LEU A 203 7.23 -10.00 -7.03
C LEU A 203 8.20 -10.57 -5.98
N ILE A 204 7.90 -10.44 -4.69
CA ILE A 204 8.70 -11.07 -3.61
C ILE A 204 8.74 -12.59 -3.81
N TYR A 205 7.59 -13.26 -4.03
CA TYR A 205 7.59 -14.71 -4.23
C TYR A 205 8.23 -15.15 -5.54
N MET A 206 8.20 -14.29 -6.57
CA MET A 206 8.94 -14.54 -7.81
C MET A 206 10.46 -14.45 -7.60
N ILE A 207 10.93 -13.42 -6.87
CA ILE A 207 12.35 -13.26 -6.51
C ILE A 207 12.84 -14.45 -5.68
N ASP A 208 12.05 -14.87 -4.69
CA ASP A 208 12.32 -16.03 -3.83
C ASP A 208 12.20 -17.38 -4.55
N ARG A 209 11.78 -17.41 -5.82
CA ARG A 209 11.50 -18.62 -6.61
C ARG A 209 10.49 -19.56 -5.94
N LYS A 210 9.50 -18.99 -5.25
CA LYS A 210 8.37 -19.69 -4.63
C LYS A 210 7.15 -19.58 -5.55
N PHE A 211 7.25 -20.13 -6.75
CA PHE A 211 6.32 -19.86 -7.87
C PHE A 211 4.87 -20.29 -7.59
N ILE A 212 4.64 -21.38 -6.85
CA ILE A 212 3.28 -21.76 -6.41
C ILE A 212 2.62 -20.65 -5.58
N ARG A 213 3.36 -20.04 -4.66
CA ARG A 213 2.83 -18.95 -3.83
C ARG A 213 2.55 -17.72 -4.70
N ALA A 214 3.47 -17.37 -5.61
CA ALA A 214 3.25 -16.29 -6.58
C ALA A 214 2.00 -16.52 -7.44
N ALA A 215 1.76 -17.75 -7.90
CA ALA A 215 0.59 -18.12 -8.68
C ALA A 215 -0.72 -17.98 -7.88
N VAL A 216 -0.72 -18.39 -6.60
CA VAL A 216 -1.89 -18.20 -5.71
C VAL A 216 -2.22 -16.72 -5.54
N TRP A 217 -1.21 -15.86 -5.33
CA TRP A 217 -1.42 -14.43 -5.21
C TRP A 217 -1.89 -13.79 -6.54
N ALA A 218 -1.34 -14.23 -7.67
CA ALA A 218 -1.80 -13.80 -8.99
C ALA A 218 -3.26 -14.23 -9.26
N PHE A 219 -3.66 -15.42 -8.80
CA PHE A 219 -5.05 -15.86 -8.89
C PHE A 219 -6.02 -14.94 -8.14
N PHE A 220 -5.71 -14.60 -6.88
CA PHE A 220 -6.53 -13.67 -6.11
C PHE A 220 -6.53 -12.26 -6.71
N ALA A 221 -5.39 -11.78 -7.23
CA ALA A 221 -5.33 -10.51 -7.94
C ALA A 221 -6.23 -10.52 -9.19
N GLY A 222 -6.22 -11.60 -9.98
CA GLY A 222 -7.12 -11.79 -11.11
C GLY A 222 -8.60 -11.70 -10.72
N LEU A 223 -8.99 -12.40 -9.64
CA LEU A 223 -10.36 -12.33 -9.11
C LEU A 223 -10.75 -10.90 -8.70
N LEU A 224 -9.89 -10.21 -7.94
CA LEU A 224 -10.14 -8.83 -7.52
C LEU A 224 -10.26 -7.88 -8.72
N SER A 225 -9.54 -8.16 -9.81
CA SER A 225 -9.60 -7.36 -11.02
C SER A 225 -10.93 -7.55 -11.78
N ILE A 226 -11.48 -8.77 -11.83
CA ILE A 226 -12.83 -9.02 -12.38
C ILE A 226 -13.89 -8.22 -11.62
N PHE A 227 -13.75 -8.10 -10.30
CA PHE A 227 -14.68 -7.32 -9.47
C PHE A 227 -14.41 -5.81 -9.48
N GLY A 228 -13.38 -5.36 -10.20
CA GLY A 228 -13.00 -3.95 -10.28
C GLY A 228 -12.42 -3.37 -8.99
N LEU A 229 -11.97 -4.23 -8.06
CA LEU A 229 -11.32 -3.80 -6.82
C LEU A 229 -9.86 -3.39 -7.04
N ILE A 230 -9.25 -3.88 -8.12
CA ILE A 230 -7.95 -3.44 -8.64
C ILE A 230 -8.04 -3.24 -10.15
N HIS A 231 -7.22 -2.35 -10.68
CA HIS A 231 -7.13 -2.01 -12.10
C HIS A 231 -8.37 -1.39 -12.76
N SER A 232 -9.31 -0.90 -11.97
CA SER A 232 -10.53 -0.26 -12.46
C SER A 232 -10.93 0.93 -11.58
N SER A 233 -11.62 1.90 -12.18
CA SER A 233 -12.27 3.01 -11.48
C SER A 233 -13.66 2.65 -10.94
N ASN A 234 -14.25 1.57 -11.46
CA ASN A 234 -15.59 1.11 -11.10
C ASN A 234 -15.53 -0.28 -10.47
N VAL A 235 -16.34 -0.48 -9.43
CA VAL A 235 -16.56 -1.79 -8.80
C VAL A 235 -17.83 -2.42 -9.36
N GLY A 236 -17.73 -3.68 -9.74
CA GLY A 236 -18.79 -4.44 -10.41
C GLY A 236 -18.23 -5.70 -11.03
N VAL A 237 -19.07 -6.52 -11.66
CA VAL A 237 -18.56 -7.66 -12.45
C VAL A 237 -18.18 -7.15 -13.84
N LEU A 238 -16.89 -6.94 -14.05
CA LEU A 238 -16.32 -6.27 -15.22
C LEU A 238 -15.98 -7.28 -16.34
N TYR A 239 -17.01 -7.78 -17.01
CA TYR A 239 -16.90 -8.81 -18.06
C TYR A 239 -17.18 -8.27 -19.47
N GLU A 240 -17.59 -7.01 -19.62
CA GLU A 240 -17.91 -6.46 -20.92
C GLU A 240 -16.64 -6.20 -21.74
N LYS A 241 -16.76 -6.19 -23.07
CA LYS A 241 -15.60 -6.05 -23.97
C LYS A 241 -14.76 -4.80 -23.71
N ASN A 242 -15.39 -3.72 -23.28
CA ASN A 242 -14.74 -2.44 -23.00
C ASN A 242 -14.25 -2.30 -21.55
N ASP A 243 -14.54 -3.29 -20.70
CA ASP A 243 -14.09 -3.27 -19.32
C ASP A 243 -12.63 -3.69 -19.22
N GLU A 244 -11.93 -3.10 -18.26
CA GLU A 244 -10.53 -3.40 -18.00
C GLU A 244 -10.38 -4.66 -17.13
N GLY A 245 -11.36 -4.96 -16.27
CA GLY A 245 -11.26 -6.05 -15.27
C GLY A 245 -10.98 -7.43 -15.86
N TRP A 246 -11.71 -7.86 -16.89
CA TRP A 246 -11.43 -9.16 -17.54
C TRP A 246 -10.06 -9.17 -18.25
N ARG A 247 -9.61 -8.05 -18.81
CA ARG A 247 -8.32 -7.95 -19.52
C ARG A 247 -7.15 -8.17 -18.56
N PHE A 248 -7.21 -7.54 -17.39
CA PHE A 248 -6.23 -7.73 -16.33
C PHE A 248 -6.33 -9.12 -15.70
N SER A 249 -7.54 -9.67 -15.53
CA SER A 249 -7.69 -11.05 -15.09
C SER A 249 -7.04 -12.06 -16.05
N VAL A 250 -7.11 -11.83 -17.36
CA VAL A 250 -6.39 -12.65 -18.34
C VAL A 250 -4.88 -12.44 -18.19
N GLY A 251 -4.40 -11.21 -17.95
CA GLY A 251 -2.99 -10.94 -17.66
C GLY A 251 -2.48 -11.68 -16.41
N TYR A 252 -3.27 -11.75 -15.35
CA TYR A 252 -2.93 -12.56 -14.18
C TYR A 252 -2.99 -14.07 -14.49
N ALA A 253 -3.93 -14.51 -15.32
CA ALA A 253 -3.98 -15.91 -15.76
C ALA A 253 -2.74 -16.31 -16.58
N THR A 254 -2.23 -15.42 -17.43
CA THR A 254 -0.97 -15.68 -18.15
C THR A 254 0.23 -15.71 -17.21
N MET A 255 0.27 -14.83 -16.19
CA MET A 255 1.28 -14.90 -15.13
C MET A 255 1.22 -16.23 -14.36
N ILE A 256 0.03 -16.73 -14.02
CA ILE A 256 -0.14 -18.04 -13.39
C ILE A 256 0.44 -19.14 -14.29
N GLY A 257 0.10 -19.12 -15.59
CA GLY A 257 0.66 -20.07 -16.55
C GLY A 257 2.18 -20.04 -16.58
N LEU A 258 2.78 -18.85 -16.57
CA LEU A 258 4.23 -18.67 -16.52
C LEU A 258 4.84 -19.20 -15.21
N PHE A 259 4.25 -18.90 -14.06
CA PHE A 259 4.71 -19.42 -12.77
C PHE A 259 4.61 -20.94 -12.67
N MET A 260 3.55 -21.54 -13.22
CA MET A 260 3.42 -23.00 -13.28
C MET A 260 4.48 -23.63 -14.18
N LEU A 261 4.82 -23.00 -15.31
CA LEU A 261 5.92 -23.46 -16.16
C LEU A 261 7.28 -23.36 -15.43
N LEU A 262 7.53 -22.27 -14.71
CA LEU A 262 8.75 -22.09 -13.93
C LEU A 262 8.84 -23.11 -12.78
N GLU A 263 7.74 -23.41 -12.10
CA GLU A 263 7.67 -24.47 -11.08
C GLU A 263 8.01 -25.84 -11.67
N ILE A 264 7.49 -26.18 -12.86
CA ILE A 264 7.81 -27.45 -13.53
C ILE A 264 9.29 -27.49 -13.90
N ALA A 265 9.83 -26.41 -14.47
CA ALA A 265 11.25 -26.30 -14.80
C ALA A 265 12.16 -26.43 -13.56
N GLN A 266 11.73 -25.87 -12.42
CA GLN A 266 12.41 -26.00 -11.14
C GLN A 266 12.37 -27.45 -10.61
N ARG A 267 11.24 -28.16 -10.74
CA ARG A 267 11.14 -29.59 -10.39
C ARG A 267 12.00 -30.48 -11.26
N TRP A 268 12.22 -30.08 -12.51
CA TRP A 268 13.15 -30.74 -13.44
C TRP A 268 14.61 -30.30 -13.25
N HIS A 269 14.92 -29.52 -12.21
CA HIS A 269 16.27 -29.03 -11.90
C HIS A 269 16.89 -28.17 -13.02
N LEU A 270 16.07 -27.59 -13.90
CA LEU A 270 16.52 -26.63 -14.92
C LEU A 270 16.76 -25.24 -14.34
N ILE A 271 16.19 -24.96 -13.17
CA ILE A 271 16.28 -23.70 -12.45
C ILE A 271 16.66 -24.00 -10.99
N LEU A 272 17.40 -23.09 -10.38
CA LEU A 272 17.76 -23.13 -8.96
C LEU A 272 16.51 -23.23 -8.06
N GLY A 273 16.68 -23.91 -6.92
CA GLY A 273 15.64 -24.12 -5.93
C GLY A 273 15.14 -22.83 -5.25
N PRO A 274 14.08 -22.96 -4.42
CA PRO A 274 13.51 -21.83 -3.71
C PRO A 274 14.50 -21.34 -2.66
N GLU A 275 14.60 -20.03 -2.53
CA GLU A 275 15.51 -19.45 -1.54
C GLU A 275 14.84 -19.49 -0.17
N VAL A 276 15.42 -20.28 0.74
CA VAL A 276 14.93 -20.47 2.10
C VAL A 276 15.78 -19.61 3.04
N GLU A 277 15.12 -18.69 3.71
CA GLU A 277 15.71 -17.96 4.82
C GLU A 277 15.76 -18.93 6.02
N PRO A 278 16.93 -19.12 6.66
CA PRO A 278 17.06 -19.96 7.85
C PRO A 278 16.18 -19.42 8.98
N ASP A 279 15.42 -20.30 9.65
CA ASP A 279 14.50 -19.92 10.74
C ASP A 279 15.24 -19.35 11.98
N ASP A 280 16.57 -19.51 12.06
CA ASP A 280 17.44 -19.12 13.16
C ASP A 280 18.06 -17.72 13.01
N LEU A 281 17.95 -17.09 11.84
CA LEU A 281 18.53 -15.76 11.56
C LEU A 281 17.42 -14.74 11.33
N SER A 282 17.55 -13.55 11.95
CA SER A 282 16.73 -12.41 11.55
C SER A 282 17.04 -12.00 10.11
N SER A 283 16.11 -11.33 9.44
CA SER A 283 16.30 -10.91 8.03
C SER A 283 17.51 -10.00 7.81
N GLU A 284 17.93 -9.25 8.84
CA GLU A 284 19.17 -8.48 8.83
C GLU A 284 20.41 -9.39 8.93
N GLU A 285 20.42 -10.33 9.87
CA GLU A 285 21.53 -11.28 10.06
C GLU A 285 21.71 -12.20 8.85
N TRP A 286 20.61 -12.64 8.23
CA TRP A 286 20.66 -13.43 7.01
C TRP A 286 21.17 -12.62 5.82
N ALA A 287 20.73 -11.36 5.68
CA ALA A 287 21.22 -10.48 4.62
C ALA A 287 22.74 -10.24 4.76
N GLU A 288 23.23 -10.01 5.98
CA GLU A 288 24.66 -9.84 6.22
C GLU A 288 25.42 -11.15 6.02
N TRP A 289 24.89 -12.31 6.47
CA TRP A 289 25.50 -13.61 6.22
C TRP A 289 25.65 -13.90 4.72
N ASN A 290 24.60 -13.66 3.92
CA ASN A 290 24.65 -13.83 2.47
C ASN A 290 25.66 -12.89 1.80
N ARG A 291 25.73 -11.64 2.26
CA ARG A 291 26.70 -10.67 1.78
C ARG A 291 28.13 -11.13 2.06
N GLN A 292 28.40 -11.60 3.28
CA GLN A 292 29.72 -12.15 3.65
C GLN A 292 30.06 -13.39 2.81
N LYS A 293 29.09 -14.29 2.60
CA LYS A 293 29.26 -15.48 1.76
C LYS A 293 29.63 -15.11 0.31
N GLN A 294 28.92 -14.15 -0.29
CA GLN A 294 29.25 -13.65 -1.64
C GLN A 294 30.64 -13.02 -1.70
N LEU A 295 31.05 -12.26 -0.68
CA LEU A 295 32.40 -11.69 -0.61
C LEU A 295 33.48 -12.79 -0.49
N HIS A 296 33.21 -13.85 0.26
CA HIS A 296 34.10 -15.01 0.36
C HIS A 296 34.24 -15.74 -1.00
N GLU A 297 33.13 -16.02 -1.69
CA GLU A 297 33.15 -16.67 -3.01
C GLU A 297 33.91 -15.82 -4.05
N ILE A 298 33.74 -14.49 -4.02
CA ILE A 298 34.49 -13.56 -4.89
C ILE A 298 35.99 -13.60 -4.56
N ASN A 299 36.36 -13.59 -3.28
CA ASN A 299 37.75 -13.62 -2.86
C ASN A 299 38.44 -14.96 -3.19
N GLU A 300 37.74 -16.08 -3.07
CA GLU A 300 38.24 -17.40 -3.50
C GLU A 300 38.43 -17.43 -5.02
N SER A 301 37.47 -16.92 -5.80
CA SER A 301 37.59 -16.86 -7.27
C SER A 301 38.76 -15.99 -7.76
N ASN A 302 39.15 -14.98 -6.99
CA ASN A 302 40.29 -14.10 -7.29
C ASN A 302 41.65 -14.67 -6.84
N GLN A 303 41.67 -15.70 -5.98
CA GLN A 303 42.90 -16.39 -5.57
C GLN A 303 43.30 -17.50 -6.55
N ASP A 304 42.36 -17.99 -7.35
CA ASP A 304 42.57 -19.02 -8.39
C ASP A 304 42.92 -18.45 -9.78
N THR A 305 43.06 -17.13 -9.91
CA THR A 305 43.50 -16.40 -11.14
C THR A 305 44.84 -15.71 -10.94
#